data_AF-A0A9W5P1P2-F1
#
_entry.id   AF-A0A9W5P1P2-F1
#
_cell.length_a   1.000
_cell.length_b   1.000
_cell.length_c   1.000
_cell.angle_alpha   90.00
_cell.angle_beta   90.00
_cell.angle_gamma   90.00
#
_symmetry.space_group_name_H-M   'P 1'
#
loop_
_entity.id
_entity.type
_entity.pdbx_description
1 polymer ?
#
loop_
_entity_poly.entity_id
_entity_poly.type
_entity_poly.pdbx_seq_one_letter_code
_entity_poly.pdbx_strand_id
1 'polypeptide(L)'
;MKLKKFLLTLLCCSLFLIIPPISVSAQEGQPIISDKNKTNPSTAPFFPSTLRNFQPPHTPSPANLPQQLIIVQTSGNYNQQEAANMIQRINNIDSKTLYALYHKNIRIKLINFPITYLPEYSYLRGQIPRGWGGTGYTWDSVPGIGGNPVVARIGYSNYGNMHTSINLELHETAHAIDRYVFQNISYSQEFLRIHSREYNSFSNSSYYYYPEEYFAEAYAYYYLNSSTHETLKTRAPYTYEFIQKLPLRL
;
A
#
# COMPACT_ATOMS: atom_id res chain seq x y z
N MET A 1 -13.45 -17.52 -41.21
CA MET A 1 -13.69 -17.75 -39.77
C MET A 1 -13.25 -16.53 -38.98
N LYS A 2 -14.19 -15.76 -38.44
CA LYS A 2 -13.89 -14.57 -37.60
C LYS A 2 -13.58 -15.05 -36.18
N LEU A 3 -12.34 -14.87 -35.75
CA LEU A 3 -11.88 -15.17 -34.40
C LEU A 3 -12.58 -14.19 -33.43
N LYS A 4 -13.57 -14.68 -32.67
CA LYS A 4 -14.19 -13.93 -31.58
C LYS A 4 -13.14 -13.74 -30.50
N LYS A 5 -12.64 -12.52 -30.31
CA LYS A 5 -11.95 -12.11 -29.08
C LYS A 5 -12.94 -12.29 -27.92
N PHE A 6 -12.73 -13.33 -27.12
CA PHE A 6 -13.44 -13.48 -25.86
C PHE A 6 -12.88 -12.42 -24.90
N LEU A 7 -13.70 -11.42 -24.58
CA LEU A 7 -13.38 -10.43 -23.56
C LEU A 7 -13.64 -11.11 -22.21
N LEU A 8 -12.59 -11.72 -21.64
CA LEU A 8 -12.67 -12.27 -20.28
C LEU A 8 -12.41 -11.11 -19.32
N THR A 9 -13.45 -10.68 -18.59
CA THR A 9 -13.33 -9.65 -17.55
C THR A 9 -12.60 -10.26 -16.36
N LEU A 10 -11.28 -10.05 -16.27
CA LEU A 10 -10.45 -10.51 -15.15
C LEU A 10 -10.59 -9.55 -13.96
N LEU A 11 -11.41 -9.89 -12.97
CA LEU A 11 -11.56 -9.08 -11.75
C LEU A 11 -10.33 -9.24 -10.84
N CYS A 12 -9.49 -8.21 -10.72
CA CYS A 12 -8.40 -8.22 -9.73
C CYS A 12 -8.98 -8.11 -8.31
N CYS A 13 -8.46 -8.91 -7.38
CA CYS A 13 -8.87 -8.90 -5.98
C CYS A 13 -7.67 -8.52 -5.14
N SER A 14 -7.73 -7.36 -4.47
CA SER A 14 -6.84 -7.08 -3.36
C SER A 14 -7.36 -7.85 -2.14
N LEU A 15 -6.48 -8.56 -1.43
CA LEU A 15 -6.87 -9.40 -0.30
C LEU A 15 -6.48 -8.70 1.01
N PHE A 16 -7.46 -8.19 1.74
CA PHE A 16 -7.31 -7.88 3.16
C PHE A 16 -7.79 -9.07 4.00
N LEU A 17 -6.85 -9.79 4.62
CA LEU A 17 -7.17 -10.67 5.73
C LEU A 17 -7.32 -9.82 7.01
N ILE A 18 -8.50 -9.88 7.62
CA ILE A 18 -8.71 -9.42 9.01
C ILE A 18 -7.97 -10.42 9.90
N ILE A 19 -6.84 -10.02 10.47
CA ILE A 19 -6.17 -10.78 11.54
C ILE A 19 -6.96 -10.51 12.82
N PRO A 20 -7.59 -11.52 13.47
CA PRO A 20 -8.23 -11.30 14.76
C PRO A 20 -7.18 -10.98 15.83
N PRO A 21 -7.47 -10.09 16.81
CA PRO A 21 -6.53 -9.76 17.86
C PRO A 21 -6.26 -10.99 18.75
N ILE A 22 -4.99 -11.34 18.89
CA ILE A 22 -4.52 -12.31 19.88
C ILE A 22 -4.80 -11.72 21.25
N SER A 23 -5.73 -12.33 22.00
CA SER A 23 -5.98 -12.01 23.40
C SER A 23 -4.82 -12.57 24.22
N VAL A 24 -3.83 -11.72 24.54
CA VAL A 24 -2.83 -12.06 25.57
C VAL A 24 -3.48 -11.79 26.92
N SER A 25 -3.89 -12.86 27.60
CA SER A 25 -4.20 -12.84 29.02
C SER A 25 -2.93 -12.52 29.80
N ALA A 26 -2.91 -11.35 30.46
CA ALA A 26 -1.88 -11.02 31.42
C ALA A 26 -2.18 -11.78 32.73
N GLN A 27 -1.35 -12.76 33.07
CA GLN A 27 -1.29 -13.30 34.41
C GLN A 27 -0.51 -12.34 35.32
N GLU A 28 -1.13 -11.97 36.44
CA GLU A 28 -0.55 -11.22 37.55
C GLU A 28 0.67 -11.93 38.14
N GLY A 29 1.76 -11.19 38.32
CA GLY A 29 2.94 -11.58 39.09
C GLY A 29 3.22 -10.54 40.17
N GLN A 30 3.30 -11.02 41.41
CA GLN A 30 3.44 -10.31 42.69
C GLN A 30 4.74 -9.50 42.89
N PRO A 31 4.81 -8.61 43.93
CA PRO A 31 5.83 -7.57 44.05
C PRO A 31 7.12 -8.06 44.72
N ILE A 32 8.27 -7.54 44.29
CA ILE A 32 9.56 -7.76 44.95
C ILE A 32 9.83 -6.67 45.98
N ILE A 33 10.13 -7.14 47.18
CA ILE A 33 10.44 -6.42 48.41
C ILE A 33 11.80 -5.69 48.34
N SER A 34 11.81 -4.52 48.96
CA SER A 34 12.96 -3.66 49.25
C SER A 34 13.92 -4.30 50.25
N ASP A 35 15.23 -4.12 50.05
CA ASP A 35 16.13 -4.09 51.21
C ASP A 35 17.23 -3.03 51.07
N LYS A 36 17.46 -2.34 52.19
CA LYS A 36 18.30 -1.16 52.36
C LYS A 36 19.65 -1.50 52.98
N ASN A 37 20.62 -0.64 52.65
CA ASN A 37 21.82 -0.25 53.40
C ASN A 37 23.08 -1.13 53.39
N LYS A 38 24.16 -0.57 52.83
CA LYS A 38 25.41 -0.28 53.57
C LYS A 38 26.35 0.70 52.82
N THR A 39 26.46 1.91 53.39
CA THR A 39 27.65 2.76 53.62
C THR A 39 28.68 3.06 52.52
N ASN A 40 28.77 4.37 52.18
CA ASN A 40 29.88 5.07 51.51
C ASN A 40 31.13 5.19 52.40
N PRO A 41 32.33 5.43 51.81
CA PRO A 41 32.83 6.81 51.81
C PRO A 41 33.47 7.29 50.49
N SER A 42 33.10 8.52 50.12
CA SER A 42 33.92 9.61 49.57
C SER A 42 35.01 9.30 48.53
N THR A 43 34.67 9.54 47.25
CA THR A 43 35.57 10.19 46.26
C THR A 43 34.74 11.05 45.31
N ALA A 44 35.20 12.28 45.07
CA ALA A 44 34.58 13.28 44.18
C ALA A 44 34.30 12.74 42.77
N PRO A 45 33.28 13.26 42.05
CA PRO A 45 32.89 12.72 40.76
C PRO A 45 33.91 13.11 39.69
N PHE A 46 34.59 12.10 39.14
CA PHE A 46 35.17 12.17 37.81
C PHE A 46 34.01 12.22 36.82
N PHE A 47 33.87 13.30 36.06
CA PHE A 47 32.97 13.36 34.91
C PHE A 47 33.66 12.71 33.71
N PRO A 48 33.22 11.55 33.20
CA PRO A 48 33.57 11.16 31.84
C PRO A 48 32.64 11.93 30.92
N SER A 49 33.18 12.97 30.29
CA SER A 49 32.57 13.64 29.15
C SER A 49 32.48 12.66 27.97
N THR A 50 31.46 11.82 27.95
CA THR A 50 31.02 11.11 26.74
C THR A 50 29.50 11.05 26.75
N LEU A 51 28.90 12.19 26.42
CA LEU A 51 27.59 12.18 25.77
C LEU A 51 27.74 11.34 24.51
N ARG A 52 27.24 10.10 24.54
CA ARG A 52 26.90 9.39 23.30
C ARG A 52 25.98 10.32 22.53
N ASN A 53 26.44 10.75 21.36
CA ASN A 53 25.58 11.35 20.36
C ASN A 53 24.47 10.34 20.06
N PHE A 54 23.32 10.49 20.70
CA PHE A 54 22.07 10.00 20.15
C PHE A 54 21.85 10.83 18.88
N GLN A 55 22.30 10.31 17.75
CA GLN A 55 21.77 10.77 16.47
C GLN A 55 20.27 10.45 16.49
N PRO A 56 19.38 11.44 16.37
CA PRO A 56 18.00 11.15 16.09
C PRO A 56 17.94 10.32 14.80
N PRO A 57 16.96 9.40 14.66
CA PRO A 57 16.83 8.61 13.44
C PRO A 57 16.85 9.54 12.25
N HIS A 58 17.74 9.28 11.31
CA HIS A 58 17.95 10.11 10.13
C HIS A 58 16.62 10.40 9.45
N THR A 59 16.11 11.62 9.60
CA THR A 59 15.00 12.11 8.79
C THR A 59 15.50 12.14 7.35
N PRO A 60 14.92 11.36 6.41
CA PRO A 60 15.33 11.43 5.03
C PRO A 60 15.16 12.86 4.53
N SER A 61 16.16 13.37 3.81
CA SER A 61 15.94 14.54 2.99
C SER A 61 14.79 14.24 2.01
N PRO A 62 13.80 15.13 1.85
CA PRO A 62 12.70 14.96 0.89
C PRO A 62 13.18 14.61 -0.54
N ALA A 63 14.40 15.00 -0.89
CA ALA A 63 15.02 14.72 -2.18
C ALA A 63 15.27 13.23 -2.47
N ASN A 64 15.36 12.36 -1.45
CA ASN A 64 15.68 10.94 -1.61
C ASN A 64 14.52 9.99 -1.25
N LEU A 65 13.32 10.53 -1.01
CA LEU A 65 12.16 9.74 -0.59
C LEU A 65 11.83 8.60 -1.58
N PRO A 66 11.81 8.81 -2.92
CA PRO A 66 11.50 7.74 -3.87
C PRO A 66 12.47 6.56 -3.77
N GLN A 67 13.78 6.83 -3.63
CA GLN A 67 14.82 5.80 -3.54
C GLN A 67 14.75 4.97 -2.26
N GLN A 68 14.09 5.48 -1.22
CA GLN A 68 13.94 4.78 0.07
C GLN A 68 12.58 4.10 0.21
N LEU A 69 11.54 4.63 -0.45
CA LEU A 69 10.20 4.07 -0.45
C LEU A 69 10.04 2.94 -1.47
N ILE A 70 10.61 3.09 -2.66
CA ILE A 70 10.43 2.16 -3.80
C ILE A 70 11.68 1.31 -3.97
N ILE A 71 11.50 -0.01 -3.94
CA ILE A 71 12.55 -1.02 -4.08
C ILE A 71 12.31 -1.76 -5.41
N VAL A 72 13.27 -1.67 -6.33
CA VAL A 72 13.27 -2.49 -7.54
C VAL A 72 14.00 -3.79 -7.24
N GLN A 73 13.25 -4.90 -7.16
CA GLN A 73 13.79 -6.23 -6.83
C GLN A 73 13.50 -7.19 -7.99
N THR A 74 14.53 -7.53 -8.77
CA THR A 74 14.38 -8.29 -10.01
C THR A 74 15.24 -9.54 -10.05
N SER A 75 14.84 -10.51 -10.87
CA SER A 75 15.60 -11.71 -11.20
C SER A 75 15.95 -11.67 -12.68
N GLY A 76 17.25 -11.68 -13.00
CA GLY A 76 17.74 -11.57 -14.37
C GLY A 76 17.42 -10.22 -15.02
N ASN A 77 17.32 -10.22 -16.35
CA ASN A 77 17.02 -9.01 -17.13
C ASN A 77 15.58 -8.55 -16.91
N TYR A 78 15.38 -7.23 -16.87
CA TYR A 78 14.07 -6.60 -16.77
C TYR A 78 14.01 -5.32 -17.60
N ASN A 79 12.79 -4.85 -17.87
CA ASN A 79 12.58 -3.59 -18.58
C ASN A 79 12.83 -2.40 -17.63
N GLN A 80 14.03 -1.83 -17.69
CA GLN A 80 14.45 -0.70 -16.86
C GLN A 80 13.63 0.56 -17.14
N GLN A 81 13.30 0.82 -18.41
CA GLN A 81 12.50 1.98 -18.79
C GLN A 81 11.10 1.88 -18.17
N GLU A 82 10.48 0.69 -18.19
CA GLU A 82 9.16 0.53 -17.59
C GLU A 82 9.20 0.64 -16.07
N ALA A 83 10.25 0.12 -15.41
CA ALA A 83 10.43 0.35 -13.98
C ALA A 83 10.55 1.86 -13.65
N ALA A 84 11.27 2.62 -14.46
CA ALA A 84 11.36 4.08 -14.32
C ALA A 84 10.01 4.77 -14.53
N ASN A 85 9.22 4.34 -15.53
CA ASN A 85 7.88 4.87 -15.77
C ASN A 85 6.92 4.60 -14.59
N MET A 86 6.97 3.39 -14.01
CA MET A 86 6.19 3.04 -12.81
C MET A 86 6.55 3.95 -11.63
N ILE A 87 7.85 4.17 -11.39
CA ILE A 87 8.34 5.08 -10.35
C ILE A 87 7.81 6.50 -10.60
N GLN A 88 7.85 6.99 -11.84
CA GLN A 88 7.33 8.30 -12.19
C GLN A 88 5.83 8.42 -11.90
N ARG A 89 5.03 7.39 -12.23
CA ARG A 89 3.59 7.39 -11.93
C ARG A 89 3.32 7.39 -10.43
N ILE A 90 4.05 6.59 -9.64
CA ILE A 90 3.94 6.61 -8.17
C ILE A 90 4.32 8.00 -7.61
N ASN A 91 5.34 8.65 -8.18
CA ASN A 91 5.77 9.99 -7.76
C ASN A 91 4.77 11.10 -8.07
N ASN A 92 3.69 10.84 -8.82
CA ASN A 92 2.59 11.80 -8.96
C ASN A 92 1.76 11.91 -7.67
N ILE A 93 1.79 10.90 -6.80
CA ILE A 93 1.10 10.93 -5.50
C ILE A 93 1.67 12.06 -4.65
N ASP A 94 0.80 12.72 -3.86
CA ASP A 94 1.20 13.78 -2.94
C ASP A 94 2.38 13.36 -2.04
N SER A 95 3.39 14.23 -1.96
CA SER A 95 4.67 13.90 -1.30
C SER A 95 4.52 13.68 0.20
N LYS A 96 3.56 14.34 0.87
CA LYS A 96 3.29 14.08 2.30
C LYS A 96 2.71 12.68 2.49
N THR A 97 1.86 12.24 1.57
CA THR A 97 1.28 10.89 1.59
C THR A 97 2.34 9.82 1.36
N LEU A 98 3.23 10.00 0.37
CA LEU A 98 4.38 9.11 0.15
C LEU A 98 5.32 9.07 1.35
N TYR A 99 5.57 10.23 1.98
CA TYR A 99 6.39 10.32 3.20
C TYR A 99 5.73 9.56 4.37
N ALA A 100 4.42 9.66 4.52
CA ALA A 100 3.69 8.93 5.56
C ALA A 100 3.77 7.40 5.39
N LEU A 101 3.68 6.88 4.15
CA LEU A 101 3.95 5.46 3.88
C LEU A 101 5.35 5.06 4.31
N TYR A 102 6.35 5.84 3.89
CA TYR A 102 7.75 5.58 4.21
C TYR A 102 7.99 5.54 5.72
N HIS A 103 7.49 6.56 6.44
CA HIS A 103 7.63 6.71 7.89
C HIS A 103 6.92 5.58 8.67
N LYS A 104 5.85 5.01 8.10
CA LYS A 104 5.16 3.85 8.66
C LYS A 104 5.81 2.51 8.28
N ASN A 105 7.02 2.55 7.73
CA ASN A 105 7.77 1.38 7.27
C ASN A 105 7.00 0.52 6.26
N ILE A 106 6.17 1.16 5.43
CA ILE A 106 5.55 0.54 4.27
C ILE A 106 6.47 0.81 3.07
N ARG A 107 6.73 -0.22 2.26
CA ARG A 107 7.57 -0.14 1.07
C ARG A 107 6.79 -0.57 -0.16
N ILE A 108 7.20 -0.08 -1.32
CA ILE A 108 6.66 -0.48 -2.62
C ILE A 108 7.74 -1.28 -3.34
N LYS A 109 7.45 -2.53 -3.71
CA LYS A 109 8.36 -3.40 -4.46
C LYS A 109 7.92 -3.51 -5.91
N LEU A 110 8.81 -3.14 -6.83
CA LEU A 110 8.65 -3.39 -8.25
C LEU A 110 9.45 -4.65 -8.63
N ILE A 111 8.77 -5.67 -9.14
CA ILE A 111 9.37 -6.99 -9.40
C ILE A 111 9.13 -7.47 -10.83
N ASN A 112 9.95 -8.40 -11.35
CA ASN A 112 9.74 -9.02 -12.67
C ASN A 112 9.46 -10.53 -12.61
N PHE A 113 9.18 -11.06 -11.41
CA PHE A 113 8.89 -12.47 -11.15
C PHE A 113 7.56 -12.62 -10.37
N PRO A 114 7.03 -13.84 -10.16
CA PRO A 114 5.79 -14.05 -9.40
C PRO A 114 5.84 -13.48 -7.98
N ILE A 115 4.76 -12.84 -7.52
CA ILE A 115 4.68 -12.24 -6.17
C ILE A 115 4.95 -13.28 -5.08
N THR A 116 4.48 -14.51 -5.28
CA THR A 116 4.64 -15.66 -4.37
C THR A 116 6.09 -16.13 -4.20
N TYR A 117 7.06 -15.54 -4.90
CA TYR A 117 8.49 -15.81 -4.73
C TYR A 117 9.14 -14.83 -3.74
N LEU A 118 8.45 -13.77 -3.35
CA LEU A 118 8.82 -12.95 -2.21
C LEU A 118 8.53 -13.71 -0.90
N PRO A 119 9.46 -13.71 0.09
CA PRO A 119 9.21 -14.34 1.38
C PRO A 119 7.89 -13.90 2.03
N GLU A 120 7.58 -12.60 1.94
CA GLU A 120 6.41 -11.96 2.54
C GLU A 120 5.09 -12.53 2.01
N TYR A 121 5.08 -13.05 0.78
CA TYR A 121 3.89 -13.55 0.08
C TYR A 121 3.99 -15.02 -0.34
N SER A 122 5.04 -15.72 0.10
CA SER A 122 5.29 -17.12 -0.24
C SER A 122 4.17 -18.07 0.20
N TYR A 123 3.45 -17.71 1.27
CA TYR A 123 2.30 -18.46 1.77
C TYR A 123 1.15 -18.55 0.75
N LEU A 124 1.05 -17.63 -0.21
CA LEU A 124 0.00 -17.61 -1.23
C LEU A 124 0.27 -18.56 -2.42
N ARG A 125 1.43 -19.19 -2.49
CA ARG A 125 1.82 -20.04 -3.62
C ARG A 125 0.80 -21.15 -3.88
N GLY A 126 0.38 -21.29 -5.14
CA GLY A 126 -0.62 -22.26 -5.58
C GLY A 126 -2.05 -21.98 -5.13
N GLN A 127 -2.29 -20.95 -4.31
CA GLN A 127 -3.64 -20.61 -3.86
C GLN A 127 -4.39 -19.83 -4.94
N ILE A 128 -5.70 -20.06 -5.04
CA ILE A 128 -6.57 -19.36 -5.99
C ILE A 128 -7.02 -18.04 -5.34
N PRO A 129 -6.78 -16.87 -5.96
CA PRO A 129 -7.31 -15.60 -5.49
C PRO A 129 -8.84 -15.65 -5.45
N ARG A 130 -9.45 -14.91 -4.51
CA ARG A 130 -10.90 -14.73 -4.51
C ARG A 130 -11.36 -14.27 -5.90
N GLY A 131 -12.51 -14.75 -6.38
CA GLY A 131 -13.03 -14.36 -7.70
C GLY A 131 -12.33 -14.97 -8.92
N TRP A 132 -11.22 -15.70 -8.76
CA TRP A 132 -10.47 -16.34 -9.86
C TRP A 132 -10.79 -17.83 -10.03
N GLY A 133 -11.81 -18.33 -9.33
CA GLY A 133 -12.28 -19.71 -9.46
C GLY A 133 -12.62 -20.05 -10.92
N GLY A 134 -12.12 -21.19 -11.40
CA GLY A 134 -12.37 -21.66 -12.77
C GLY A 134 -11.49 -21.03 -13.86
N THR A 135 -10.61 -20.08 -13.52
CA THR A 135 -9.68 -19.46 -14.49
C THR A 135 -8.45 -20.30 -14.78
N GLY A 136 -8.10 -21.23 -13.87
CA GLY A 136 -6.84 -22.00 -13.92
C GLY A 136 -5.62 -21.21 -13.42
N TYR A 137 -5.79 -19.95 -13.01
CA TYR A 137 -4.73 -19.12 -12.46
C TYR A 137 -4.74 -19.10 -10.93
N THR A 138 -3.56 -18.91 -10.35
CA THR A 138 -3.30 -18.79 -8.91
C THR A 138 -2.67 -17.43 -8.58
N TRP A 139 -2.38 -17.18 -7.30
CA TRP A 139 -1.58 -16.03 -6.85
C TRP A 139 -0.21 -15.92 -7.52
N ASP A 140 0.32 -17.01 -8.07
CA ASP A 140 1.55 -17.01 -8.88
C ASP A 140 1.40 -16.20 -10.17
N SER A 141 0.17 -15.98 -10.63
CA SER A 141 -0.16 -15.22 -11.84
C SER A 141 -0.55 -13.77 -11.57
N VAL A 142 -0.91 -13.43 -10.32
CA VAL A 142 -1.41 -12.10 -9.97
C VAL A 142 -0.30 -11.05 -10.12
N PRO A 143 -0.56 -9.90 -10.76
CA PRO A 143 0.48 -8.94 -11.04
C PRO A 143 0.74 -7.91 -9.94
N GLY A 144 -0.20 -7.69 -9.02
CA GLY A 144 0.01 -6.79 -7.88
C GLY A 144 -0.75 -7.22 -6.64
N ILE A 145 -0.30 -6.70 -5.49
CA ILE A 145 -0.99 -6.87 -4.21
C ILE A 145 -0.76 -5.65 -3.31
N GLY A 146 -1.86 -5.07 -2.83
CA GLY A 146 -1.88 -4.12 -1.74
C GLY A 146 -1.55 -4.81 -0.42
N GLY A 147 -0.61 -4.25 0.34
CA GLY A 147 -0.12 -4.90 1.55
C GLY A 147 1.12 -4.21 2.12
N ASN A 148 1.90 -4.93 2.92
CA ASN A 148 3.21 -4.49 3.36
C ASN A 148 4.25 -5.61 3.12
N PRO A 149 5.08 -5.51 2.08
CA PRO A 149 5.19 -4.39 1.13
C PRO A 149 4.07 -4.37 0.09
N VAL A 150 3.75 -3.21 -0.49
CA VAL A 150 3.00 -3.15 -1.75
C VAL A 150 3.84 -3.80 -2.83
N VAL A 151 3.25 -4.60 -3.73
CA VAL A 151 3.99 -5.22 -4.84
C VAL A 151 3.28 -4.95 -6.15
N ALA A 152 4.04 -4.58 -7.17
CA ALA A 152 3.57 -4.47 -8.56
C ALA A 152 4.60 -5.06 -9.53
N ARG A 153 4.14 -5.86 -10.49
CA ARG A 153 5.00 -6.47 -11.51
C ARG A 153 5.29 -5.48 -12.64
N ILE A 154 6.57 -5.34 -12.96
CA ILE A 154 7.07 -4.50 -14.06
C ILE A 154 6.48 -4.99 -15.38
N GLY A 155 5.88 -4.08 -16.13
CA GLY A 155 5.22 -4.36 -17.42
C GLY A 155 3.74 -4.70 -17.33
N TYR A 156 3.17 -4.79 -16.12
CA TYR A 156 1.76 -5.12 -15.91
C TYR A 156 0.92 -3.91 -15.49
N SER A 157 1.38 -2.69 -15.72
CA SER A 157 0.69 -1.48 -15.20
C SER A 157 -0.67 -1.21 -15.83
N ASN A 158 -0.87 -1.54 -17.10
CA ASN A 158 -2.03 -1.11 -17.86
C ASN A 158 -3.25 -2.02 -17.67
N TYR A 159 -4.44 -1.41 -17.64
CA TYR A 159 -5.72 -2.11 -17.68
C TYR A 159 -5.74 -3.29 -18.67
N GLY A 160 -6.28 -4.42 -18.22
CA GLY A 160 -6.42 -5.62 -19.03
C GLY A 160 -5.18 -6.52 -19.03
N ASN A 161 -4.08 -6.10 -18.40
CA ASN A 161 -2.86 -6.90 -18.31
C ASN A 161 -2.88 -7.78 -17.04
N MET A 162 -3.81 -8.74 -17.00
CA MET A 162 -4.10 -9.63 -15.84
C MET A 162 -4.75 -8.96 -14.62
N HIS A 163 -5.21 -7.71 -14.75
CA HIS A 163 -6.01 -6.98 -13.75
C HIS A 163 -6.97 -5.99 -14.45
N THR A 164 -7.95 -5.48 -13.71
CA THR A 164 -8.97 -4.51 -14.18
C THR A 164 -8.77 -3.09 -13.68
N SER A 165 -7.76 -2.81 -12.89
CA SER A 165 -7.43 -1.44 -12.46
C SER A 165 -6.90 -0.60 -13.61
N ILE A 166 -7.16 0.71 -13.61
CA ILE A 166 -6.68 1.66 -14.62
C ILE A 166 -5.15 1.73 -14.66
N ASN A 167 -4.54 1.62 -13.48
CA ASN A 167 -3.10 1.49 -13.30
C ASN A 167 -2.79 0.63 -12.07
N LEU A 168 -2.02 -0.44 -12.27
CA LEU A 168 -1.73 -1.42 -11.22
C LEU A 168 -1.05 -0.81 -10.01
N GLU A 169 0.13 -0.20 -10.18
CA GLU A 169 0.95 0.26 -9.06
C GLU A 169 0.28 1.38 -8.26
N LEU A 170 -0.48 2.26 -8.90
CA LEU A 170 -1.25 3.28 -8.19
C LEU A 170 -2.40 2.66 -7.39
N HIS A 171 -3.13 1.70 -7.97
CA HIS A 171 -4.22 1.00 -7.29
C HIS A 171 -3.72 0.23 -6.05
N GLU A 172 -2.68 -0.59 -6.20
CA GLU A 172 -2.13 -1.35 -5.07
C GLU A 172 -1.49 -0.44 -4.00
N THR A 173 -0.88 0.67 -4.42
CA THR A 173 -0.36 1.68 -3.48
C THR A 173 -1.49 2.36 -2.73
N ALA A 174 -2.62 2.64 -3.39
CA ALA A 174 -3.78 3.27 -2.77
C ALA A 174 -4.40 2.39 -1.67
N HIS A 175 -4.42 1.07 -1.84
CA HIS A 175 -4.81 0.12 -0.77
C HIS A 175 -3.93 0.25 0.47
N ALA A 176 -2.61 0.40 0.30
CA ALA A 176 -1.71 0.62 1.43
C ALA A 176 -1.87 2.01 2.05
N ILE A 177 -2.13 3.04 1.24
CA ILE A 177 -2.42 4.40 1.73
C ILE A 177 -3.70 4.39 2.58
N ASP A 178 -4.78 3.80 2.06
CA ASP A 178 -6.04 3.64 2.78
C ASP A 178 -5.81 3.01 4.16
N ARG A 179 -5.19 1.82 4.18
CA ARG A 179 -5.01 1.04 5.40
C ARG A 179 -4.02 1.66 6.38
N TYR A 180 -2.80 1.95 5.93
CA TYR A 180 -1.70 2.27 6.84
C TYR A 180 -1.58 3.77 7.11
N VAL A 181 -1.83 4.60 6.11
CA VAL A 181 -1.73 6.06 6.26
C VAL A 181 -2.99 6.62 6.89
N PHE A 182 -4.16 6.27 6.35
CA PHE A 182 -5.44 6.85 6.77
C PHE A 182 -6.35 5.91 7.57
N GLN A 183 -5.83 4.78 8.06
CA GLN A 183 -6.51 3.87 9.01
C GLN A 183 -7.83 3.29 8.48
N ASN A 184 -7.83 2.82 7.23
CA ASN A 184 -8.99 2.32 6.48
C ASN A 184 -10.07 3.40 6.32
N ILE A 185 -9.67 4.56 5.80
CA ILE A 185 -10.55 5.71 5.60
C ILE A 185 -11.68 5.43 4.60
N SER A 186 -11.50 4.45 3.72
CA SER A 186 -12.56 3.93 2.85
C SER A 186 -13.78 3.41 3.63
N TYR A 187 -13.60 3.01 4.90
CA TYR A 187 -14.68 2.58 5.79
C TYR A 187 -15.16 3.68 6.75
N SER A 188 -14.64 4.90 6.63
CA SER A 188 -15.12 6.03 7.42
C SER A 188 -16.58 6.38 7.05
N GLN A 189 -17.36 6.85 8.02
CA GLN A 189 -18.75 7.25 7.77
C GLN A 189 -18.88 8.35 6.70
N GLU A 190 -17.88 9.22 6.58
CA GLU A 190 -17.79 10.24 5.53
C GLU A 190 -17.65 9.59 4.16
N PHE A 191 -16.66 8.71 3.98
CA PHE A 191 -16.42 8.07 2.68
C PHE A 191 -17.55 7.12 2.29
N LEU A 192 -18.13 6.36 3.23
CA LEU A 192 -19.27 5.48 2.95
C LEU A 192 -20.49 6.27 2.41
N ARG A 193 -20.72 7.50 2.88
CA ARG A 193 -21.77 8.38 2.34
C ARG A 193 -21.48 8.79 0.90
N ILE A 194 -20.22 9.10 0.59
CA ILE A 194 -19.78 9.45 -0.77
C ILE A 194 -19.89 8.23 -1.70
N HIS A 195 -19.29 7.11 -1.28
CA HIS A 195 -19.31 5.83 -1.98
C HIS A 195 -20.74 5.41 -2.34
N SER A 196 -21.70 5.47 -1.42
CA SER A 196 -23.10 5.11 -1.69
C SER A 196 -23.76 5.90 -2.83
N ARG A 197 -23.23 7.09 -3.15
CA ARG A 197 -23.72 7.97 -4.21
C ARG A 197 -22.96 7.81 -5.53
N GLU A 198 -21.68 7.46 -5.46
CA GLU A 198 -20.77 7.58 -6.60
C GLU A 198 -20.04 6.29 -7.01
N TYR A 199 -20.28 5.15 -6.34
CA TYR A 199 -19.51 3.92 -6.56
C TYR A 199 -19.58 3.36 -7.99
N ASN A 200 -20.63 3.71 -8.74
CA ASN A 200 -20.85 3.30 -10.12
C ASN A 200 -20.65 4.43 -11.13
N SER A 201 -20.12 5.59 -10.72
CA SER A 201 -20.18 6.79 -11.54
C SER A 201 -19.07 6.90 -12.60
N PHE A 202 -17.86 6.41 -12.32
CA PHE A 202 -16.73 6.54 -13.26
C PHE A 202 -16.31 5.25 -13.94
N SER A 203 -16.82 4.10 -13.48
CA SER A 203 -16.56 2.78 -14.04
C SER A 203 -17.73 1.82 -13.78
N ASN A 204 -17.88 0.84 -14.66
CA ASN A 204 -18.95 -0.16 -14.62
C ASN A 204 -18.55 -1.44 -13.86
N SER A 205 -17.44 -1.42 -13.10
CA SER A 205 -17.01 -2.58 -12.33
C SER A 205 -17.95 -2.85 -11.17
N SER A 206 -18.54 -4.04 -11.12
CA SER A 206 -19.35 -4.49 -9.98
C SER A 206 -18.55 -4.58 -8.68
N TYR A 207 -17.21 -4.63 -8.76
CA TYR A 207 -16.32 -4.69 -7.60
C TYR A 207 -16.25 -3.40 -6.82
N TYR A 208 -16.58 -2.27 -7.45
CA TYR A 208 -16.56 -0.98 -6.76
C TYR A 208 -17.73 -0.81 -5.79
N TYR A 209 -18.61 -1.81 -5.67
CA TYR A 209 -19.47 -1.94 -4.50
C TYR A 209 -18.67 -2.06 -3.19
N TYR A 210 -17.45 -2.62 -3.21
CA TYR A 210 -16.57 -2.64 -2.05
C TYR A 210 -15.88 -1.26 -1.88
N PRO A 211 -16.04 -0.58 -0.73
CA PRO A 211 -15.53 0.79 -0.54
C PRO A 211 -14.02 0.95 -0.73
N GLU A 212 -13.23 -0.03 -0.30
CA GLU A 212 -11.77 -0.03 -0.42
C GLU A 212 -11.31 -0.14 -1.88
N GLU A 213 -11.97 -0.98 -2.68
CA GLU A 213 -11.67 -1.16 -4.10
C GLU A 213 -12.07 0.07 -4.91
N TYR A 214 -13.21 0.68 -4.56
CA TYR A 214 -13.61 1.97 -5.12
C TYR A 214 -12.63 3.09 -4.76
N PHE A 215 -12.23 3.17 -3.50
CA PHE A 215 -11.24 4.14 -3.04
C PHE A 215 -9.93 3.99 -3.80
N ALA A 216 -9.39 2.76 -3.87
CA ALA A 216 -8.12 2.49 -4.53
C ALA A 216 -8.15 2.85 -6.01
N GLU A 217 -9.23 2.51 -6.71
CA GLU A 217 -9.39 2.88 -8.11
C GLU A 217 -9.56 4.39 -8.30
N ALA A 218 -10.40 5.04 -7.51
CA ALA A 218 -10.59 6.49 -7.58
C ALA A 218 -9.28 7.23 -7.33
N TYR A 219 -8.49 6.77 -6.37
CA TYR A 219 -7.16 7.30 -6.08
C TYR A 219 -6.21 7.12 -7.28
N ALA A 220 -6.24 5.97 -7.95
CA ALA A 220 -5.47 5.74 -9.16
C ALA A 220 -5.90 6.67 -10.31
N TYR A 221 -7.21 6.89 -10.50
CA TYR A 221 -7.72 7.86 -11.47
C TYR A 221 -7.24 9.28 -11.18
N TYR A 222 -7.24 9.69 -9.91
CA TYR A 222 -6.81 11.02 -9.47
C TYR A 222 -5.33 11.29 -9.84
N TYR A 223 -4.43 10.32 -9.63
CA TYR A 223 -2.98 10.54 -9.76
C TYR A 223 -2.35 10.05 -11.07
N LEU A 224 -3.05 9.27 -11.90
CA LEU A 224 -2.44 8.67 -13.09
C LEU A 224 -2.05 9.71 -14.15
N ASN A 225 -3.01 10.50 -14.63
CA ASN A 225 -2.77 11.59 -15.60
C ASN A 225 -3.95 12.57 -15.65
N SER A 226 -3.78 13.67 -16.38
CA SER A 226 -4.79 14.75 -16.50
C SER A 226 -6.14 14.27 -17.04
N SER A 227 -6.17 13.26 -17.92
CA SER A 227 -7.42 12.75 -18.49
C SER A 227 -8.23 11.93 -17.49
N THR A 228 -7.57 11.03 -16.75
CA THR A 228 -8.25 10.25 -15.69
C THR A 228 -8.64 11.13 -14.51
N HIS A 229 -7.80 12.11 -14.18
CA HIS A 229 -8.07 13.13 -13.17
C HIS A 229 -9.36 13.89 -13.49
N GLU A 230 -9.51 14.39 -14.72
CA GLU A 230 -10.71 15.11 -15.14
C GLU A 230 -11.94 14.18 -15.22
N THR A 231 -11.75 12.92 -15.62
CA THR A 231 -12.82 11.92 -15.60
C THR A 231 -13.37 11.72 -14.20
N LEU A 232 -12.50 11.58 -13.18
CA LEU A 232 -12.92 11.44 -11.79
C LEU A 232 -13.63 12.69 -11.30
N LYS A 233 -13.08 13.88 -11.57
CA LYS A 233 -13.67 15.16 -11.19
C LYS A 233 -15.08 15.34 -11.74
N THR A 234 -15.29 15.01 -13.01
CA THR A 234 -16.59 15.18 -13.68
C THR A 234 -17.60 14.12 -13.24
N ARG A 235 -17.17 12.86 -13.07
CA ARG A 235 -18.09 11.74 -12.84
C ARG A 235 -18.33 11.43 -11.36
N ALA A 236 -17.35 11.67 -10.49
CA ALA A 236 -17.44 11.42 -9.05
C ALA A 236 -16.88 12.63 -8.27
N PRO A 237 -17.52 13.82 -8.38
CA PRO A 237 -17.02 15.06 -7.81
C PRO A 237 -16.85 15.02 -6.28
N TYR A 238 -17.72 14.31 -5.53
CA TYR A 238 -17.56 14.21 -4.07
C TYR A 238 -16.34 13.38 -3.70
N THR A 239 -16.08 12.29 -4.42
CA THR A 239 -14.89 11.45 -4.26
C THR A 239 -13.63 12.22 -4.64
N TYR A 240 -13.68 12.99 -5.73
CA TYR A 240 -12.60 13.86 -6.14
C TYR A 240 -12.21 14.86 -5.03
N GLU A 241 -13.19 15.59 -4.49
CA GLU A 241 -12.95 16.54 -3.40
C GLU A 241 -12.43 15.87 -2.13
N PHE A 242 -12.92 14.66 -1.84
CA PHE A 242 -12.46 13.89 -0.69
C PHE A 242 -10.97 13.56 -0.81
N ILE A 243 -10.55 13.01 -1.97
CA ILE A 243 -9.15 12.67 -2.24
C ILE A 243 -8.27 13.92 -2.20
N GLN A 244 -8.71 15.03 -2.79
CA GLN A 244 -7.99 16.31 -2.78
C GLN A 244 -7.67 16.80 -1.37
N LYS A 245 -8.54 16.54 -0.39
CA LYS A 245 -8.39 16.99 1.01
C LYS A 245 -7.55 16.02 1.86
N LEU A 246 -7.23 14.82 1.40
CA LEU A 246 -6.50 13.82 2.19
C LEU A 246 -5.14 14.29 2.72
N PRO A 247 -4.27 14.95 1.91
CA PRO A 247 -2.98 15.44 2.42
C PRO A 247 -3.08 16.46 3.55
N LEU A 248 -4.25 17.07 3.77
CA LEU A 248 -4.52 18.00 4.87
C LEU A 248 -4.86 17.29 6.18
N ARG A 249 -5.02 15.95 6.16
CA ARG A 249 -5.34 15.11 7.31
C ARG A 249 -4.11 14.41 7.93
N LEU A 250 -2.90 14.69 7.41
CA LEU A 250 -1.62 14.11 7.82
C LEU A 250 -0.91 14.97 8.88
#